data_AF-A0A662SBI9-F1
#
_entry.id   AF-A0A662SBI9-F1
#
_cell.length_a   1.000
_cell.length_b   1.000
_cell.length_c   1.000
_cell.angle_alpha   90.00
_cell.angle_beta   90.00
_cell.angle_gamma   90.00
#
_symmetry.space_group_name_H-M   'P 1'
#
loop_
_entity.id
_entity.type
_entity.pdbx_description
1 polymer ?
#
loop_
_entity_poly.entity_id
_entity_poly.type
_entity_poly.pdbx_seq_one_letter_code
_entity_poly.pdbx_strand_id
1 'polypeptide(L)'
;MAKRKAEVKTDNLDIIKKAITKKYGNVISKLSDHEDMVIPTVSTGSISLDVALGRGGMAIGRLYEVFGPNSGGKSTLAANVVIQGQKRGMNCCYVDAEHAVDPLLFKSYGVDIKALDLIQGYNGEENLDILEMLVSSGAYKIAVVDSVSSLIPSNEAASEIGDDHIALLARLMSKATRRLTPIANRAGCLIIFINQLRMKVGGYGNPEVTTGGEALAFYTTGRISVRGPEAKARRIPDPLTGEVIGHTTLFEIVKNKLAPPFKKTEINLIYGKGYDTHWEVLKLGVDLGIIDKSGAWYSYNDSNFAQGEPNAAAYLKSDDNSTMYNEIRAKVIDMVGLTEIYEQNS
;
A
#
# COMPACT_ATOMS: atom_id res chain seq x y z
N MET A 1 51.05 10.06 -22.78
CA MET A 1 51.09 9.62 -21.36
C MET A 1 49.72 9.58 -20.69
N ALA A 2 48.79 10.52 -20.95
CA ALA A 2 47.45 10.52 -20.34
C ALA A 2 46.55 9.34 -20.77
N LYS A 3 46.51 8.98 -22.07
CA LYS A 3 45.80 7.79 -22.57
C LYS A 3 46.27 6.49 -21.91
N ARG A 4 47.59 6.28 -21.86
CA ARG A 4 48.22 5.11 -21.22
C ARG A 4 47.96 5.02 -19.71
N LYS A 5 47.83 6.16 -19.00
CA LYS A 5 47.44 6.20 -17.58
C LYS A 5 45.94 5.93 -17.35
N ALA A 6 45.09 6.30 -18.31
CA ALA A 6 43.65 6.02 -18.26
C ALA A 6 43.37 4.53 -18.53
N GLU A 7 44.00 3.94 -19.56
CA GLU A 7 43.89 2.51 -19.88
C GLU A 7 44.34 1.62 -18.71
N VAL A 8 45.50 1.90 -18.11
CA VAL A 8 46.01 1.14 -16.96
C VAL A 8 45.11 1.24 -15.71
N LYS A 9 44.42 2.37 -15.51
CA LYS A 9 43.45 2.52 -14.41
C LYS A 9 42.17 1.73 -14.66
N THR A 10 41.70 1.66 -15.91
CA THR A 10 40.49 0.91 -16.29
C THR A 10 40.73 -0.60 -16.15
N ASP A 11 41.89 -1.09 -16.60
CA ASP A 11 42.27 -2.51 -16.45
C ASP A 11 42.29 -2.96 -14.99
N ASN A 12 42.82 -2.11 -14.09
CA ASN A 12 42.86 -2.43 -12.66
C ASN A 12 41.47 -2.46 -12.01
N LEU A 13 40.56 -1.57 -12.43
CA LEU A 13 39.18 -1.56 -11.97
C LEU A 13 38.41 -2.81 -12.42
N ASP A 14 38.62 -3.26 -13.64
CA ASP A 14 37.94 -4.46 -14.16
C ASP A 14 38.45 -5.74 -13.50
N ILE A 15 39.74 -5.80 -13.17
CA ILE A 15 40.32 -6.88 -12.34
C ILE A 15 39.67 -6.90 -10.95
N ILE A 16 39.56 -5.74 -10.30
CA ILE A 16 38.91 -5.63 -8.97
C ILE A 16 37.44 -6.03 -9.04
N LYS A 17 36.69 -5.56 -10.05
CA LYS A 17 35.29 -5.95 -10.26
C LYS A 17 35.15 -7.46 -10.44
N LYS A 18 35.99 -8.09 -11.27
CA LYS A 18 36.01 -9.56 -11.42
C LYS A 18 36.30 -10.28 -10.12
N ALA A 19 37.22 -9.77 -9.30
CA ALA A 19 37.52 -10.34 -7.99
C ALA A 19 36.34 -10.21 -7.01
N ILE A 20 35.65 -9.06 -7.00
CA ILE A 20 34.41 -8.85 -6.24
C ILE A 20 33.34 -9.84 -6.71
N THR A 21 33.12 -9.95 -8.02
CA THR A 21 32.12 -10.86 -8.59
C THR A 21 32.41 -12.32 -8.25
N LYS A 22 33.67 -12.74 -8.31
CA LYS A 22 34.09 -14.10 -7.92
C LYS A 22 33.83 -14.39 -6.44
N LYS A 23 34.02 -13.39 -5.56
CA LYS A 23 33.90 -13.57 -4.11
C LYS A 23 32.46 -13.44 -3.60
N TYR A 24 31.68 -12.53 -4.18
CA TYR A 24 30.37 -12.12 -3.66
C TYR A 24 29.21 -12.36 -4.63
N GLY A 25 29.47 -12.90 -5.83
CA GLY A 25 28.48 -13.02 -6.91
C GLY A 25 28.29 -11.69 -7.66
N ASN A 26 27.27 -11.61 -8.53
CA ASN A 26 26.96 -10.42 -9.35
C ASN A 26 26.37 -9.25 -8.53
N VAL A 27 27.11 -8.76 -7.52
CA VAL A 27 26.70 -7.66 -6.62
C VAL A 27 27.16 -6.29 -7.10
N ILE A 28 27.97 -6.23 -8.16
CA ILE A 28 28.44 -4.99 -8.78
C ILE A 28 28.12 -5.02 -10.28
N SER A 29 27.38 -4.02 -10.73
CA SER A 29 26.99 -3.79 -12.13
C SER A 29 26.95 -2.28 -12.39
N LYS A 30 26.92 -1.85 -13.65
CA LYS A 30 26.70 -0.42 -13.94
C LYS A 30 25.23 -0.12 -13.72
N LEU A 31 24.92 1.10 -13.28
CA LEU A 31 23.53 1.53 -13.12
C LEU A 31 22.76 1.50 -14.45
N SER A 32 23.45 1.80 -15.56
CA SER A 32 22.90 1.73 -16.93
C SER A 32 22.42 0.33 -17.31
N ASP A 33 22.97 -0.72 -16.69
CA ASP A 33 22.54 -2.11 -16.94
C ASP A 33 21.13 -2.38 -16.38
N HIS A 34 20.53 -1.41 -15.69
CA HIS A 34 19.20 -1.46 -15.07
C HIS A 34 18.26 -0.35 -15.58
N GLU A 35 18.56 0.31 -16.71
CA GLU A 35 17.72 1.39 -17.27
C GLU A 35 16.29 0.93 -17.53
N ASP A 36 16.12 -0.30 -18.03
CA ASP A 36 14.81 -0.91 -18.31
C ASP A 36 14.25 -1.70 -17.11
N MET A 37 14.81 -1.53 -15.90
CA MET A 37 14.34 -2.26 -14.72
C MET A 37 12.94 -1.80 -14.32
N VAL A 38 11.93 -2.59 -14.72
CA VAL A 38 10.56 -2.43 -14.25
C VAL A 38 10.47 -2.98 -12.82
N ILE A 39 10.10 -2.11 -11.88
CA ILE A 39 9.81 -2.54 -10.51
C ILE A 39 8.37 -3.06 -10.49
N PRO A 40 8.15 -4.37 -10.28
CA PRO A 40 6.80 -4.92 -10.26
C PRO A 40 6.01 -4.35 -9.09
N THR A 41 4.73 -4.05 -9.33
CA THR A 41 3.81 -3.52 -8.33
C THR A 41 2.58 -4.40 -8.18
N VAL A 42 1.87 -4.25 -7.05
CA VAL A 42 0.54 -4.80 -6.81
C VAL A 42 -0.41 -3.62 -6.63
N SER A 43 -1.52 -3.64 -7.36
CA SER A 43 -2.57 -2.61 -7.23
C SER A 43 -3.07 -2.53 -5.79
N THR A 44 -3.43 -1.32 -5.37
CA THR A 44 -4.10 -1.07 -4.08
C THR A 44 -5.59 -1.39 -4.11
N GLY A 45 -6.13 -1.81 -5.26
CA GLY A 45 -7.58 -1.95 -5.49
C GLY A 45 -8.28 -0.63 -5.79
N SER A 46 -7.55 0.49 -5.76
CA SER A 46 -8.02 1.83 -6.11
C SER A 46 -7.14 2.40 -7.21
N ILE A 47 -7.77 2.79 -8.32
CA ILE A 47 -7.07 3.45 -9.44
C ILE A 47 -6.51 4.79 -8.96
N SER A 48 -7.27 5.52 -8.15
CA SER A 48 -6.87 6.85 -7.69
C SER A 48 -5.62 6.78 -6.79
N LEU A 49 -5.54 5.79 -5.91
CA LEU A 49 -4.36 5.57 -5.07
C LEU A 49 -3.18 5.01 -5.86
N ASP A 50 -3.41 4.14 -6.83
CA ASP A 50 -2.37 3.62 -7.72
C ASP A 50 -1.71 4.73 -8.55
N VAL A 51 -2.52 5.68 -9.05
CA VAL A 51 -2.05 6.91 -9.72
C VAL A 51 -1.29 7.81 -8.75
N ALA A 52 -1.80 7.97 -7.53
CA ALA A 52 -1.13 8.78 -6.51
C ALA A 52 0.24 8.17 -6.13
N LEU A 53 0.34 6.84 -6.04
CA LEU A 53 1.61 6.13 -5.81
C LEU A 53 2.58 6.26 -6.99
N GLY A 54 2.09 6.59 -8.19
CA GLY A 54 2.86 6.94 -9.38
C GLY A 54 3.51 5.77 -10.10
N ARG A 55 3.27 4.53 -9.65
CA ARG A 55 3.73 3.30 -10.29
C ARG A 55 2.64 2.22 -10.35
N GLY A 56 1.37 2.63 -10.35
CA GLY A 56 0.26 1.69 -10.49
C GLY A 56 0.05 0.77 -9.29
N GLY A 57 0.57 1.13 -8.11
CA GLY A 57 0.40 0.34 -6.89
C GLY A 57 1.62 0.34 -5.98
N MET A 58 1.64 -0.61 -5.05
CA MET A 58 2.73 -0.82 -4.09
C MET A 58 3.81 -1.72 -4.69
N ALA A 59 5.07 -1.31 -4.60
CA ALA A 59 6.18 -2.06 -5.16
C ALA A 59 6.46 -3.36 -4.40
N ILE A 60 6.57 -4.46 -5.15
CA ILE A 60 6.98 -5.77 -4.64
C ILE A 60 8.44 -5.72 -4.17
N GLY A 61 8.74 -6.48 -3.12
CA GLY A 61 10.07 -6.56 -2.54
C GLY A 61 10.43 -5.34 -1.68
N ARG A 62 9.42 -4.57 -1.26
CA ARG A 62 9.58 -3.35 -0.48
C ARG A 62 8.70 -3.38 0.76
N LEU A 63 9.08 -2.57 1.74
CA LEU A 63 8.29 -2.32 2.94
C LEU A 63 7.46 -1.05 2.75
N TYR A 64 6.19 -1.08 3.13
CA TYR A 64 5.29 0.08 3.19
C TYR A 64 4.74 0.23 4.61
N GLU A 65 4.44 1.46 5.01
CA GLU A 65 3.71 1.75 6.24
C GLU A 65 2.38 2.43 5.89
N VAL A 66 1.30 1.93 6.47
CA VAL A 66 -0.05 2.47 6.38
C VAL A 66 -0.45 2.89 7.79
N PHE A 67 -0.64 4.19 8.02
CA PHE A 67 -0.87 4.70 9.37
C PHE A 67 -1.95 5.76 9.41
N GLY A 68 -2.53 5.99 10.59
CA GLY A 68 -3.68 6.89 10.75
C GLY A 68 -4.52 6.57 11.97
N PRO A 69 -5.58 7.35 12.24
CA PRO A 69 -6.51 7.11 13.33
C PRO A 69 -7.24 5.76 13.20
N ASN A 70 -7.82 5.31 14.32
CA ASN A 70 -8.71 4.14 14.35
C ASN A 70 -9.86 4.32 13.36
N SER A 71 -10.33 3.21 12.78
CA SER A 71 -11.42 3.20 11.80
C SER A 71 -11.17 4.08 10.56
N GLY A 72 -9.91 4.44 10.29
CA GLY A 72 -9.54 5.24 9.13
C GLY A 72 -9.60 4.50 7.79
N GLY A 73 -9.65 3.16 7.80
CA GLY A 73 -9.58 2.33 6.59
C GLY A 73 -8.21 1.70 6.31
N LYS A 74 -7.32 1.65 7.31
CA LYS A 74 -5.97 1.06 7.20
C LYS A 74 -6.01 -0.43 6.85
N SER A 75 -6.72 -1.22 7.65
CA SER A 75 -6.87 -2.66 7.42
C SER A 75 -7.67 -2.92 6.13
N THR A 76 -8.60 -2.04 5.75
CA THR A 76 -9.28 -2.12 4.45
C THR A 76 -8.32 -1.92 3.27
N LEU A 77 -7.37 -0.99 3.34
CA LEU A 77 -6.33 -0.84 2.31
C LEU A 77 -5.47 -2.10 2.22
N ALA A 78 -4.99 -2.61 3.35
CA ALA A 78 -4.18 -3.83 3.36
C ALA A 78 -4.96 -5.04 2.81
N ALA A 79 -6.22 -5.21 3.19
CA ALA A 79 -7.10 -6.25 2.66
C ALA A 79 -7.30 -6.12 1.15
N ASN A 80 -7.48 -4.90 0.61
CA ASN A 80 -7.58 -4.71 -0.83
C ASN A 80 -6.29 -5.11 -1.57
N VAL A 81 -5.11 -4.77 -1.03
CA VAL A 81 -3.83 -5.21 -1.61
C VAL A 81 -3.71 -6.73 -1.58
N VAL A 82 -4.13 -7.38 -0.49
CA VAL A 82 -4.19 -8.86 -0.40
C VAL A 82 -5.12 -9.44 -1.46
N ILE A 83 -6.31 -8.88 -1.66
CA ILE A 83 -7.26 -9.30 -2.71
C ILE A 83 -6.62 -9.21 -4.09
N GLN A 84 -5.93 -8.11 -4.41
CA GLN A 84 -5.24 -7.96 -5.70
C GLN A 84 -4.11 -8.97 -5.87
N GLY A 85 -3.37 -9.30 -4.80
CA GLY A 85 -2.39 -10.39 -4.81
C GLY A 85 -3.03 -11.76 -5.07
N GLN A 86 -4.10 -12.08 -4.35
CA GLN A 86 -4.81 -13.36 -4.47
C GLN A 86 -5.38 -13.57 -5.87
N LYS A 87 -5.93 -12.52 -6.50
CA LYS A 87 -6.37 -12.56 -7.90
C LYS A 87 -5.25 -12.94 -8.88
N ARG A 88 -4.01 -12.63 -8.53
CA ARG A 88 -2.80 -12.97 -9.31
C ARG A 88 -2.17 -14.31 -8.89
N GLY A 89 -2.86 -15.10 -8.06
CA GLY A 89 -2.36 -16.38 -7.54
C GLY A 89 -1.17 -16.22 -6.59
N MET A 90 -0.99 -15.04 -5.98
CA MET A 90 0.07 -14.81 -5.01
C MET A 90 -0.31 -15.36 -3.64
N ASN A 91 0.64 -16.04 -2.98
CA ASN A 91 0.48 -16.41 -1.58
C ASN A 91 0.62 -15.17 -0.70
N CYS A 92 -0.35 -14.99 0.20
CA CYS A 92 -0.46 -13.86 1.11
C CYS A 92 -0.47 -14.37 2.55
N CYS A 93 0.15 -13.62 3.46
CA CYS A 93 0.01 -13.86 4.90
C CYS A 93 -0.35 -12.59 5.66
N TYR A 94 -0.97 -12.78 6.82
CA TYR A 94 -1.45 -11.70 7.69
C TYR A 94 -1.03 -11.97 9.12
N VAL A 95 -0.19 -11.11 9.68
CA VAL A 95 0.16 -11.12 11.10
C VAL A 95 -0.87 -10.30 11.84
N ASP A 96 -1.71 -10.96 12.63
CA ASP A 96 -2.74 -10.36 13.45
C ASP A 96 -2.24 -10.23 14.89
N ALA A 97 -1.45 -9.19 15.14
CA ALA A 97 -0.97 -8.83 16.46
C ALA A 97 -2.04 -8.15 17.32
N GLU A 98 -3.12 -7.63 16.70
CA GLU A 98 -4.26 -7.05 17.42
C GLU A 98 -5.29 -8.10 17.89
N HIS A 99 -5.19 -9.35 17.42
CA HIS A 99 -6.20 -10.40 17.63
C HIS A 99 -7.61 -9.93 17.24
N ALA A 100 -7.70 -9.12 16.18
CA ALA A 100 -8.91 -8.39 15.79
C ALA A 100 -9.40 -8.73 14.38
N VAL A 101 -8.76 -9.69 13.70
CA VAL A 101 -9.20 -10.12 12.37
C VAL A 101 -10.55 -10.84 12.47
N ASP A 102 -11.55 -10.28 11.81
CA ASP A 102 -12.85 -10.90 11.58
C ASP A 102 -12.89 -11.55 10.18
N PRO A 103 -12.90 -12.90 10.08
CA PRO A 103 -12.96 -13.60 8.80
C PRO A 103 -14.22 -13.28 7.97
N LEU A 104 -15.35 -12.98 8.61
CA LEU A 104 -16.59 -12.62 7.91
C LEU A 104 -16.45 -11.25 7.24
N LEU A 105 -15.83 -10.29 7.94
CA LEU A 105 -15.55 -8.98 7.37
C LEU A 105 -14.56 -9.07 6.21
N PHE A 106 -13.48 -9.83 6.37
CA PHE A 106 -12.49 -10.05 5.30
C PHE A 106 -13.13 -10.68 4.06
N LYS A 107 -13.98 -11.70 4.26
CA LYS A 107 -14.74 -12.32 3.19
C LYS A 107 -15.71 -11.35 2.52
N SER A 108 -16.35 -10.45 3.28
CA SER A 108 -17.25 -9.42 2.73
C SER A 108 -16.54 -8.46 1.77
N TYR A 109 -15.26 -8.18 2.03
CA TYR A 109 -14.43 -7.37 1.12
C TYR A 109 -13.92 -8.16 -0.10
N GLY A 110 -14.02 -9.49 -0.08
CA GLY A 110 -13.58 -10.36 -1.18
C GLY A 110 -12.23 -11.04 -0.96
N VAL A 111 -11.69 -11.03 0.27
CA VAL A 111 -10.49 -11.82 0.61
C VAL A 111 -10.83 -13.30 0.53
N ASP A 112 -10.00 -14.09 -0.15
CA ASP A 112 -10.05 -15.55 -0.06
C ASP A 112 -9.41 -16.01 1.25
N ILE A 113 -10.23 -16.11 2.29
CA ILE A 113 -9.81 -16.53 3.63
C ILE A 113 -9.28 -17.97 3.68
N LYS A 114 -9.54 -18.80 2.67
CA LYS A 114 -8.99 -20.17 2.61
C LYS A 114 -7.54 -20.19 2.16
N ALA A 115 -7.13 -19.18 1.40
CA ALA A 115 -5.79 -19.04 0.83
C ALA A 115 -4.95 -17.96 1.55
N LEU A 116 -5.46 -17.38 2.65
CA LEU A 116 -4.75 -16.40 3.46
C LEU A 116 -4.23 -17.06 4.74
N ASP A 117 -2.91 -17.12 4.89
CA ASP A 117 -2.30 -17.61 6.12
C ASP A 117 -2.34 -16.55 7.22
N LEU A 118 -2.94 -16.89 8.35
CA LEU A 118 -3.02 -16.03 9.54
C LEU A 118 -1.93 -16.42 10.54
N ILE A 119 -1.18 -15.43 11.03
CA ILE A 119 -0.12 -15.60 12.01
C ILE A 119 -0.54 -14.89 13.29
N GLN A 120 -0.60 -15.64 14.38
CA GLN A 120 -0.96 -15.17 15.72
C GLN A 120 0.03 -15.75 16.74
N GLY A 121 1.27 -15.26 16.69
CA GLY A 121 2.30 -15.60 17.67
C GLY A 121 2.05 -14.97 19.03
N TYR A 122 2.75 -15.44 20.05
CA TYR A 122 2.56 -15.02 21.45
C TYR A 122 3.12 -13.61 21.73
N ASN A 123 4.22 -13.24 21.06
CA ASN A 123 4.86 -11.94 21.22
C ASN A 123 5.34 -11.35 19.89
N GLY A 124 5.84 -10.11 19.93
CA GLY A 124 6.30 -9.38 18.76
C GLY A 124 7.49 -10.03 18.06
N GLU A 125 8.47 -10.54 18.81
CA GLU A 125 9.62 -11.26 18.27
C GLU A 125 9.19 -12.50 17.48
N GLU A 126 8.33 -13.33 18.07
CA GLU A 126 7.83 -14.56 17.44
C GLU A 126 7.07 -14.27 16.15
N ASN A 127 6.15 -13.30 16.19
CA ASN A 127 5.40 -12.87 15.00
C ASN A 127 6.34 -12.42 13.86
N LEU A 128 7.38 -11.66 14.18
CA LEU A 128 8.33 -11.15 13.20
C LEU A 128 9.32 -12.21 12.71
N ASP A 129 9.73 -13.16 13.56
CA ASP A 129 10.58 -14.28 13.17
C ASP A 129 9.81 -15.27 12.27
N ILE A 130 8.53 -15.56 12.56
CA ILE A 130 7.66 -16.35 11.67
C ILE A 130 7.53 -15.65 10.32
N LEU A 131 7.23 -14.35 10.32
CA LEU A 131 7.15 -13.56 9.09
C LEU A 131 8.47 -13.64 8.29
N GLU A 132 9.62 -13.49 8.95
CA GLU A 132 10.93 -13.60 8.29
C GLU A 132 11.14 -14.97 7.65
N MET A 133 10.75 -16.06 8.32
CA MET A 133 10.84 -17.42 7.77
C MET A 133 9.97 -17.58 6.51
N LEU A 134 8.72 -17.13 6.57
CA LEU A 134 7.78 -17.22 5.45
C LEU A 134 8.26 -16.38 4.25
N VAL A 135 8.72 -15.15 4.48
CA VAL A 135 9.25 -14.30 3.41
C VAL A 135 10.53 -14.90 2.82
N SER A 136 11.43 -15.43 3.67
CA SER A 136 12.70 -16.04 3.24
C SER A 136 12.50 -17.30 2.41
N SER A 137 11.38 -18.01 2.56
CA SER A 137 11.03 -19.15 1.71
C SER A 137 10.86 -18.77 0.23
N GLY A 138 10.60 -17.49 -0.06
CA GLY A 138 10.28 -17.00 -1.39
C GLY A 138 8.85 -17.32 -1.86
N ALA A 139 8.07 -18.08 -1.08
CA ALA A 139 6.71 -18.50 -1.45
C ALA A 139 5.69 -17.36 -1.32
N TYR A 140 5.84 -16.48 -0.33
CA TYR A 140 4.90 -15.38 -0.06
C TYR A 140 5.30 -14.11 -0.79
N LYS A 141 4.33 -13.48 -1.46
CA LYS A 141 4.56 -12.24 -2.23
C LYS A 141 3.94 -11.01 -1.57
N ILE A 142 2.99 -11.19 -0.66
CA ILE A 142 2.39 -10.11 0.14
C ILE A 142 2.31 -10.55 1.59
N ALA A 143 2.76 -9.70 2.50
CA ALA A 143 2.61 -9.89 3.94
C ALA A 143 2.07 -8.60 4.58
N VAL A 144 1.14 -8.74 5.51
CA VAL A 144 0.60 -7.62 6.29
C VAL A 144 0.93 -7.84 7.77
N VAL A 145 1.26 -6.77 8.48
CA VAL A 145 1.44 -6.76 9.93
C VAL A 145 0.46 -5.77 10.54
N ASP A 146 -0.58 -6.28 11.20
CA ASP A 146 -1.65 -5.51 11.84
C ASP A 146 -1.69 -5.77 13.36
N SER A 147 -1.15 -4.88 14.19
CA SER A 147 -0.42 -3.66 13.85
C SER A 147 0.87 -3.53 14.63
N VAL A 148 1.74 -2.63 14.20
CA VAL A 148 3.04 -2.36 14.86
C VAL A 148 2.87 -2.02 16.33
N SER A 149 1.80 -1.30 16.71
CA SER A 149 1.55 -0.93 18.10
C SER A 149 1.23 -2.11 19.01
N SER A 150 0.88 -3.26 18.43
CA SER A 150 0.45 -4.45 19.16
C SER A 150 1.51 -5.57 19.14
N LEU A 151 2.69 -5.30 18.56
CA LEU A 151 3.83 -6.21 18.62
C LEU A 151 4.50 -6.14 20.00
N ILE A 152 3.87 -6.73 21.01
CA ILE A 152 4.35 -6.69 22.40
C ILE A 152 5.68 -7.45 22.52
N PRO A 153 6.80 -6.80 22.87
CA PRO A 153 8.08 -7.48 23.03
C PRO A 153 8.03 -8.56 24.11
N SER A 154 8.76 -9.66 23.95
CA SER A 154 8.74 -10.81 24.87
C SER A 154 9.02 -10.44 26.31
N ASN A 155 9.92 -9.47 26.54
CA ASN A 155 10.25 -8.99 27.88
C ASN A 155 9.07 -8.25 28.52
N GLU A 156 8.34 -7.45 27.74
CA GLU A 156 7.14 -6.73 28.21
C GLU A 156 5.99 -7.71 28.47
N ALA A 157 5.82 -8.73 27.62
CA ALA A 157 4.82 -9.77 27.79
C ALA A 157 5.04 -10.65 29.04
N ALA A 158 6.28 -10.72 29.56
CA ALA A 158 6.64 -11.49 30.74
C ALA A 158 6.68 -10.66 32.04
N SER A 159 6.52 -9.33 31.94
CA SER A 159 6.65 -8.39 33.04
C SER A 159 5.30 -8.03 33.68
N GLU A 160 5.34 -7.46 34.88
CA GLU A 160 4.13 -7.01 35.57
C GLU A 160 3.66 -5.66 35.02
N ILE A 161 2.34 -5.41 35.13
CA ILE A 161 1.77 -4.12 34.74
C ILE A 161 2.37 -3.04 35.67
N GLY A 162 3.16 -2.13 35.09
CA GLY A 162 3.85 -1.06 35.82
C GLY A 162 5.37 -1.15 35.76
N ASP A 163 5.93 -2.23 35.22
CA ASP A 163 7.37 -2.31 34.96
C ASP A 163 7.81 -1.32 33.87
N ASP A 164 8.86 -0.56 34.16
CA ASP A 164 9.41 0.42 33.22
C ASP A 164 10.21 -0.26 32.12
N HIS A 165 9.68 -0.20 30.90
CA HIS A 165 10.35 -0.68 29.70
C HIS A 165 10.62 0.46 28.73
N ILE A 166 11.87 0.95 28.74
CA ILE A 166 12.26 2.05 27.85
C ILE A 166 12.49 1.52 26.43
N ALA A 167 11.58 1.89 25.53
CA ALA A 167 11.73 1.79 24.07
C ALA A 167 11.98 0.36 23.52
N LEU A 168 11.45 -0.69 24.18
CA LEU A 168 11.60 -2.08 23.70
C LEU A 168 11.02 -2.27 22.30
N LEU A 169 9.79 -1.82 22.06
CA LEU A 169 9.15 -1.90 20.75
C LEU A 169 9.98 -1.21 19.65
N ALA A 170 10.57 -0.04 19.94
CA ALA A 170 11.41 0.68 18.98
C ALA A 170 12.70 -0.09 18.62
N ARG A 171 13.30 -0.78 19.60
CA ARG A 171 14.47 -1.65 19.39
C ARG A 171 14.11 -2.89 18.59
N LEU A 172 12.98 -3.52 18.90
CA LEU A 172 12.44 -4.66 18.15
C LEU A 172 12.23 -4.28 16.68
N MET A 173 11.48 -3.21 16.42
CA MET A 173 11.20 -2.74 15.06
C MET A 173 12.46 -2.33 14.30
N SER A 174 13.45 -1.73 14.97
CA SER A 174 14.74 -1.40 14.35
C SER A 174 15.51 -2.65 13.89
N LYS A 175 15.50 -3.72 14.68
CA LYS A 175 16.14 -4.99 14.34
C LYS A 175 15.39 -5.70 13.21
N ALA A 176 14.05 -5.77 13.35
CA ALA A 176 13.19 -6.46 12.39
C ALA A 176 13.21 -5.80 11.01
N THR A 177 12.99 -4.49 10.91
CA THR A 177 13.00 -3.79 9.62
C THR A 177 14.36 -3.87 8.91
N ARG A 178 15.47 -3.86 9.66
CA ARG A 178 16.83 -4.06 9.12
C ARG A 178 17.03 -5.45 8.52
N ARG A 179 16.44 -6.51 9.12
CA ARG A 179 16.49 -7.88 8.60
C ARG A 179 15.53 -8.09 7.43
N LEU A 180 14.28 -7.65 7.58
CA LEU A 180 13.22 -7.86 6.60
C LEU A 180 13.45 -7.09 5.30
N THR A 181 14.07 -5.90 5.33
CA THR A 181 14.30 -5.10 4.10
C THR A 181 15.07 -5.86 3.00
N PRO A 182 16.28 -6.41 3.24
CA PRO A 182 17.00 -7.17 2.22
C PRO A 182 16.32 -8.49 1.86
N ILE A 183 15.63 -9.13 2.81
CA ILE A 183 14.94 -10.41 2.59
C ILE A 183 13.72 -10.19 1.68
N ALA A 184 12.89 -9.20 1.98
CA ALA A 184 11.75 -8.80 1.17
C ALA A 184 12.19 -8.51 -0.27
N ASN A 185 13.26 -7.73 -0.45
CA ASN A 185 13.79 -7.40 -1.77
C ASN A 185 14.24 -8.63 -2.56
N ARG A 186 14.96 -9.56 -1.93
CA ARG A 186 15.44 -10.79 -2.57
C ARG A 186 14.31 -11.76 -2.90
N ALA A 187 13.35 -11.92 -1.98
CA ALA A 187 12.22 -12.84 -2.13
C ALA A 187 11.13 -12.30 -3.07
N GLY A 188 11.17 -10.99 -3.36
CA GLY A 188 10.09 -10.31 -4.05
C GLY A 188 8.81 -10.34 -3.23
N CYS A 189 8.86 -9.93 -1.98
CA CYS A 189 7.71 -9.85 -1.08
C CYS A 189 7.41 -8.40 -0.70
N LEU A 190 6.18 -7.94 -0.92
CA LEU A 190 5.65 -6.69 -0.39
C LEU A 190 5.27 -6.90 1.08
N ILE A 191 5.84 -6.11 2.00
CA ILE A 191 5.48 -6.14 3.42
C ILE A 191 4.80 -4.82 3.80
N ILE A 192 3.57 -4.89 4.28
CA ILE A 192 2.77 -3.74 4.72
C ILE A 192 2.68 -3.75 6.23
N PHE A 193 3.19 -2.71 6.87
CA PHE A 193 3.01 -2.47 8.30
C PHE A 193 1.84 -1.51 8.52
N ILE A 194 0.81 -1.97 9.23
CA ILE A 194 -0.24 -1.09 9.74
C ILE A 194 0.24 -0.47 11.04
N ASN A 195 0.01 0.82 11.21
CA ASN A 195 0.43 1.55 12.40
C ASN A 195 -0.64 2.53 12.87
N GLN A 196 -0.60 2.83 14.17
CA GLN A 196 -1.51 3.75 14.82
C GLN A 196 -0.80 5.08 15.09
N LEU A 197 -1.57 6.16 15.09
CA LEU A 197 -1.08 7.46 15.55
C LEU A 197 -1.05 7.52 17.08
N ARG A 198 -0.07 8.26 17.60
CA ARG A 198 0.05 8.70 18.99
C ARG A 198 0.38 10.18 19.00
N MET A 199 0.08 10.85 20.11
CA MET A 199 0.48 12.24 20.32
C MET A 199 1.80 12.28 21.07
N LYS A 200 2.78 13.00 20.54
CA LYS A 200 3.99 13.35 21.27
C LYS A 200 3.67 14.50 22.23
N VAL A 201 3.95 14.31 23.51
CA VAL A 201 3.79 15.37 24.52
C VAL A 201 4.96 16.36 24.38
N GLY A 202 4.64 17.62 24.05
CA GLY A 202 5.62 18.70 23.89
C GLY A 202 6.29 18.75 22.51
N GLY A 203 6.37 19.97 21.94
CA GLY A 203 6.98 20.25 20.63
C GLY A 203 6.19 21.29 19.83
N TYR A 204 6.86 21.95 18.89
CA TYR A 204 6.22 22.88 17.94
C TYR A 204 5.96 22.14 16.62
N GLY A 205 4.76 22.25 16.05
CA GLY A 205 4.37 21.57 14.81
C GLY A 205 3.31 20.48 15.00
N ASN A 206 3.18 19.57 14.03
CA ASN A 206 2.23 18.45 14.13
C ASN A 206 2.67 17.48 15.25
N PRO A 207 1.88 17.28 16.32
CA PRO A 207 2.25 16.40 17.43
C PRO A 207 2.08 14.91 17.13
N GLU A 208 1.50 14.55 15.98
CA GLU A 208 1.23 13.15 15.64
C GLU A 208 2.50 12.40 15.24
N VAL A 209 2.71 11.24 15.87
CA VAL A 209 3.81 10.31 15.60
C VAL A 209 3.28 8.87 15.49
N THR A 210 4.02 8.01 14.79
CA THR A 210 3.72 6.59 14.66
C THR A 210 4.41 5.77 15.76
N THR A 211 3.85 4.62 16.15
CA THR A 211 4.46 3.75 17.15
C THR A 211 5.66 2.95 16.59
N GLY A 212 6.51 2.41 17.46
CA GLY A 212 7.66 1.59 17.05
C GLY A 212 8.94 2.35 16.70
N GLY A 213 9.03 3.62 17.12
CA GLY A 213 10.20 4.46 16.85
C GLY A 213 10.32 4.87 15.38
N GLU A 214 11.45 5.45 15.00
CA GLU A 214 11.62 6.03 13.66
C GLU A 214 12.09 5.04 12.59
N ALA A 215 12.57 3.85 12.98
CA ALA A 215 13.20 2.91 12.06
C ALA A 215 12.27 2.54 10.90
N LEU A 216 11.01 2.20 11.18
CA LEU A 216 10.04 1.86 10.15
C LEU A 216 9.86 3.01 9.14
N ALA A 217 9.78 4.25 9.62
CA ALA A 217 9.66 5.43 8.78
C ALA A 217 10.89 5.62 7.88
N PHE A 218 12.09 5.19 8.26
CA PHE A 218 13.30 5.24 7.42
C PHE A 218 13.40 4.09 6.40
N TYR A 219 13.14 2.85 6.84
CA TYR A 219 13.30 1.65 5.99
C TYR A 219 12.23 1.54 4.91
N THR A 220 11.00 1.96 5.19
CA THR A 220 9.89 1.91 4.22
C THR A 220 10.18 2.65 2.92
N THR A 221 9.66 2.13 1.82
CA THR A 221 9.68 2.73 0.48
C THR A 221 8.58 3.76 0.33
N GLY A 222 7.37 3.44 0.80
CA GLY A 222 6.25 4.36 0.85
C GLY A 222 5.63 4.43 2.24
N ARG A 223 5.10 5.59 2.59
CA ARG A 223 4.29 5.78 3.79
C ARG A 223 2.99 6.45 3.37
N ILE A 224 1.86 5.86 3.78
CA ILE A 224 0.52 6.30 3.42
C ILE A 224 -0.21 6.66 4.71
N SER A 225 -0.53 7.94 4.87
CA SER A 225 -1.44 8.41 5.90
C SER A 225 -2.87 8.17 5.43
N VAL A 226 -3.67 7.51 6.25
CA VAL A 226 -5.07 7.17 5.96
C VAL A 226 -5.95 7.84 7.00
N ARG A 227 -6.83 8.76 6.57
CA ARG A 227 -7.77 9.45 7.44
C ARG A 227 -9.20 9.22 6.97
N GLY A 228 -9.97 8.49 7.78
CA GLY A 228 -11.39 8.25 7.57
C GLY A 228 -12.25 9.28 8.31
N PRO A 229 -13.24 8.85 9.13
CA PRO A 229 -14.29 9.71 9.67
C PRO A 229 -13.85 10.50 10.91
N GLU A 230 -12.82 11.33 10.77
CA GLU A 230 -12.74 12.53 11.60
C GLU A 230 -13.96 13.41 11.26
N ALA A 231 -14.31 14.39 12.12
CA ALA A 231 -15.55 15.19 12.01
C ALA A 231 -15.81 15.88 10.65
N LYS A 232 -14.85 15.86 9.72
CA LYS A 232 -14.92 16.43 8.37
C LYS A 232 -15.11 15.41 7.24
N ALA A 233 -15.07 14.10 7.49
CA ALA A 233 -15.25 13.13 6.42
C ALA A 233 -16.68 13.15 5.89
N ARG A 234 -16.81 13.13 4.57
CA ARG A 234 -18.10 13.04 3.91
C ARG A 234 -18.69 11.65 4.15
N ARG A 235 -19.84 11.61 4.86
CA ARG A 235 -20.64 10.40 5.01
C ARG A 235 -21.37 10.10 3.71
N ILE A 236 -21.52 8.83 3.40
CA ILE A 236 -22.21 8.37 2.19
C ILE A 236 -23.55 7.79 2.64
N PRO A 237 -24.67 8.49 2.42
CA PRO A 237 -26.00 7.96 2.71
C PRO A 237 -26.44 7.00 1.60
N ASP A 238 -27.23 6.00 1.97
CA ASP A 238 -27.99 5.21 1.03
C ASP A 238 -29.05 6.11 0.37
N PRO A 239 -29.15 6.11 -0.97
CA PRO A 239 -30.08 6.97 -1.68
C PRO A 239 -31.56 6.63 -1.43
N LEU A 240 -31.87 5.40 -0.98
CA LEU A 240 -33.24 4.93 -0.72
C LEU A 240 -33.61 5.07 0.76
N THR A 241 -32.71 4.68 1.66
CA THR A 241 -33.01 4.64 3.11
C THR A 241 -32.51 5.86 3.88
N GLY A 242 -31.54 6.60 3.33
CA GLY A 242 -30.86 7.70 4.01
C GLY A 242 -29.85 7.28 5.09
N GLU A 243 -29.71 5.97 5.35
CA GLU A 243 -28.76 5.44 6.33
C GLU A 243 -27.32 5.61 5.85
N VAL A 244 -26.37 5.78 6.78
CA VAL A 244 -24.96 5.94 6.41
C VAL A 244 -24.36 4.57 6.06
N ILE A 245 -24.07 4.36 4.77
CA ILE A 245 -23.53 3.11 4.23
C ILE A 245 -22.01 3.15 3.99
N GLY A 246 -21.39 4.29 4.22
CA GLY A 246 -19.95 4.45 4.02
C GLY A 246 -19.43 5.84 4.37
N HIS A 247 -18.16 6.05 4.09
CA HIS A 247 -17.50 7.35 4.24
C HIS A 247 -16.39 7.54 3.20
N THR A 248 -16.05 8.80 2.92
CA THR A 248 -14.87 9.14 2.14
C THR A 248 -13.63 9.10 3.04
N THR A 249 -12.59 8.39 2.57
CA THR A 249 -11.29 8.28 3.22
C THR A 249 -10.25 9.04 2.40
N LEU A 250 -9.47 9.89 3.07
CA LEU A 250 -8.33 10.59 2.49
C LEU A 250 -7.05 9.76 2.66
N PHE A 251 -6.36 9.53 1.55
CA PHE A 251 -5.05 8.91 1.49
C PHE A 251 -4.01 9.96 1.10
N GLU A 252 -2.93 10.08 1.89
CA GLU A 252 -1.82 10.98 1.62
C GLU A 252 -0.50 10.21 1.62
N ILE A 253 0.26 10.32 0.54
CA ILE A 253 1.56 9.63 0.40
C ILE A 253 2.64 10.52 1.00
N VAL A 254 2.82 10.45 2.31
CA VAL A 254 3.78 11.29 3.04
C VAL A 254 5.24 10.92 2.75
N LYS A 255 5.49 9.74 2.18
CA LYS A 255 6.80 9.30 1.70
C LYS A 255 6.64 8.42 0.48
N ASN A 256 7.51 8.61 -0.51
CA ASN A 256 7.62 7.74 -1.68
C ASN A 256 9.07 7.78 -2.20
N LYS A 257 9.76 6.63 -2.25
CA LYS A 257 11.13 6.52 -2.80
C LYS A 257 11.15 6.21 -4.30
N LEU A 258 10.01 5.91 -4.91
CA LEU A 258 9.92 5.41 -6.28
C LEU A 258 9.20 6.35 -7.27
N ALA A 259 8.48 7.34 -6.74
CA ALA A 259 7.81 8.41 -7.46
C ALA A 259 7.66 9.64 -6.56
N PRO A 260 7.22 10.81 -7.06
CA PRO A 260 7.04 12.01 -6.25
C PRO A 260 6.10 11.79 -5.04
N PRO A 261 6.51 12.19 -3.82
CA PRO A 261 5.65 12.11 -2.63
C PRO A 261 4.62 13.26 -2.58
N PHE A 262 3.82 13.28 -1.51
CA PHE A 262 2.84 14.30 -1.13
C PHE A 262 1.59 14.41 -2.01
N LYS A 263 1.38 13.44 -2.91
CA LYS A 263 0.09 13.28 -3.58
C LYS A 263 -0.99 12.85 -2.59
N LYS A 264 -2.20 13.31 -2.85
CA LYS A 264 -3.41 13.01 -2.07
C LYS A 264 -4.48 12.47 -2.98
N THR A 265 -5.31 11.58 -2.44
CA THR A 265 -6.50 11.09 -3.12
C THR A 265 -7.59 10.77 -2.11
N GLU A 266 -8.83 10.90 -2.53
CA GLU A 266 -10.00 10.54 -1.74
C GLU A 266 -10.62 9.29 -2.36
N ILE A 267 -11.11 8.37 -1.52
CA ILE A 267 -11.78 7.16 -1.96
C ILE A 267 -13.01 6.96 -1.10
N ASN A 268 -14.14 6.64 -1.73
CA ASN A 268 -15.34 6.24 -1.02
C ASN A 268 -15.21 4.78 -0.55
N LEU A 269 -15.25 4.57 0.76
CA LEU A 269 -15.27 3.26 1.39
C LEU A 269 -16.71 2.92 1.80
N ILE A 270 -17.24 1.87 1.20
CA ILE A 270 -18.60 1.36 1.45
C ILE A 270 -18.50 0.17 2.40
N TYR A 271 -19.25 0.23 3.50
CA TYR A 271 -19.21 -0.80 4.54
C TYR A 271 -19.64 -2.16 3.98
N GLY A 272 -18.84 -3.19 4.25
CA GLY A 272 -19.04 -4.55 3.74
C GLY A 272 -18.88 -4.72 2.22
N LYS A 273 -18.53 -3.67 1.46
CA LYS A 273 -18.35 -3.73 -0.01
C LYS A 273 -16.97 -3.28 -0.50
N GLY A 274 -16.21 -2.53 0.31
CA GLY A 274 -14.87 -2.06 -0.06
C GLY A 274 -14.90 -0.71 -0.78
N TYR A 275 -13.94 -0.48 -1.68
CA TYR A 275 -13.81 0.78 -2.40
C TYR A 275 -14.84 0.93 -3.52
N ASP A 276 -15.41 2.13 -3.65
CA ASP A 276 -16.29 2.48 -4.76
C ASP A 276 -15.48 2.89 -6.00
N THR A 277 -15.04 1.88 -6.76
CA THR A 277 -14.26 2.06 -7.99
C THR A 277 -15.02 2.81 -9.08
N HIS A 278 -16.35 2.83 -9.05
CA HIS A 278 -17.17 3.55 -10.03
C HIS A 278 -17.12 5.05 -9.77
N TRP A 279 -17.22 5.44 -8.50
CA TRP A 279 -17.04 6.83 -8.09
C TRP A 279 -15.62 7.34 -8.40
N GLU A 280 -14.60 6.51 -8.21
CA GLU A 280 -13.22 6.87 -8.56
C GLU A 280 -13.04 7.11 -10.06
N VAL A 281 -13.53 6.20 -10.90
CA VAL A 281 -13.45 6.33 -12.37
C VAL A 281 -14.23 7.56 -12.84
N LEU A 282 -15.39 7.86 -12.25
CA LEU A 282 -16.13 9.09 -12.53
C LEU A 282 -15.30 10.34 -12.23
N LYS A 283 -14.65 10.39 -11.06
CA LYS A 283 -13.82 11.52 -10.63
C LYS A 283 -12.63 11.72 -11.57
N LEU A 284 -11.85 10.66 -11.79
CA LEU A 284 -10.70 10.70 -12.70
C LEU A 284 -11.13 11.01 -14.13
N GLY A 285 -12.26 10.48 -14.59
CA GLY A 285 -12.80 10.78 -15.92
C GLY A 285 -13.11 12.26 -16.11
N VAL A 286 -13.66 12.93 -15.07
CA VAL A 286 -13.87 14.39 -15.11
C VAL A 286 -12.54 15.15 -15.05
N ASP A 287 -11.64 14.77 -14.14
CA ASP A 287 -10.35 15.45 -13.96
C ASP A 287 -9.46 15.36 -15.21
N LEU A 288 -9.58 14.28 -15.98
CA LEU A 288 -8.86 14.04 -17.24
C LEU A 288 -9.58 14.57 -18.49
N GLY A 289 -10.80 15.13 -18.35
CA GLY A 289 -11.60 15.61 -19.47
C GLY A 289 -12.17 14.51 -20.38
N ILE A 290 -12.26 13.28 -19.87
CA ILE A 290 -12.95 12.16 -20.55
C ILE A 290 -14.47 12.29 -20.37
N ILE A 291 -14.90 12.79 -19.21
CA ILE A 291 -16.30 13.06 -18.88
C ILE A 291 -16.49 14.56 -18.77
N ASP A 292 -17.44 15.11 -19.51
CA ASP A 292 -17.76 16.53 -19.47
C ASP A 292 -18.71 16.84 -18.31
N LYS A 293 -18.37 17.85 -17.52
CA LYS A 293 -19.21 18.35 -16.41
C LYS A 293 -19.67 19.78 -16.66
N SER A 294 -20.96 19.94 -16.98
CA SER A 294 -21.61 21.24 -17.16
C SER A 294 -22.56 21.55 -16.00
N GLY A 295 -22.09 22.33 -15.03
CA GLY A 295 -22.82 22.59 -13.80
C GLY A 295 -23.04 21.31 -12.98
N ALA A 296 -24.28 20.85 -12.89
CA ALA A 296 -24.63 19.59 -12.23
C ALA A 296 -24.72 18.40 -13.20
N TRP A 297 -24.68 18.63 -14.52
CA TRP A 297 -24.83 17.58 -15.53
C TRP A 297 -23.49 16.93 -15.88
N TYR A 298 -23.51 15.61 -16.03
CA TYR A 298 -22.41 14.78 -16.49
C TYR A 298 -22.75 14.22 -17.87
N SER A 299 -21.80 14.35 -18.79
CA SER A 299 -21.94 13.96 -20.19
C SER A 299 -20.77 13.10 -20.64
N TYR A 300 -21.03 12.18 -21.56
CA TYR A 300 -20.02 11.36 -22.19
C TYR A 300 -20.37 11.19 -23.67
N ASN A 301 -19.40 11.40 -24.57
CA ASN A 301 -19.61 11.41 -26.02
C ASN A 301 -20.82 12.27 -26.44
N ASP A 302 -20.84 13.53 -26.00
CA ASP A 302 -21.89 14.53 -26.29
C ASP A 302 -23.31 14.17 -25.80
N SER A 303 -23.46 13.13 -24.97
CA SER A 303 -24.74 12.70 -24.40
C SER A 303 -24.76 12.89 -22.88
N ASN A 304 -25.73 13.66 -22.39
CA ASN A 304 -26.00 13.78 -20.95
C ASN A 304 -26.49 12.43 -20.40
N PHE A 305 -25.83 11.90 -19.37
CA PHE A 305 -26.21 10.62 -18.78
C PHE A 305 -26.71 10.73 -17.33
N ALA A 306 -26.31 11.76 -16.58
CA ALA A 306 -26.78 11.95 -15.21
C ALA A 306 -26.68 13.41 -14.73
N GLN A 307 -27.54 13.76 -13.77
CA GLN A 307 -27.47 15.01 -13.03
C GLN A 307 -27.08 14.75 -11.57
N GLY A 308 -25.98 15.35 -11.12
CA GLY A 308 -25.43 15.21 -9.78
C GLY A 308 -24.45 14.04 -9.66
N GLU A 309 -23.41 14.21 -8.85
CA GLU A 309 -22.35 13.21 -8.65
C GLU A 309 -22.88 11.84 -8.15
N PRO A 310 -23.80 11.77 -7.15
CA PRO A 310 -24.32 10.48 -6.69
C PRO A 310 -25.05 9.71 -7.79
N ASN A 311 -25.84 10.41 -8.61
CA ASN A 311 -26.58 9.79 -9.72
C ASN A 311 -25.66 9.35 -10.84
N ALA A 312 -24.61 10.12 -11.15
CA ALA A 312 -23.61 9.74 -12.15
C ALA A 312 -22.84 8.47 -11.73
N ALA A 313 -22.43 8.38 -10.46
CA ALA A 313 -21.78 7.18 -9.94
C ALA A 313 -22.72 5.96 -9.95
N ALA A 314 -23.98 6.16 -9.54
CA ALA A 314 -25.00 5.11 -9.60
C ALA A 314 -25.30 4.66 -11.05
N TYR A 315 -25.33 5.60 -12.00
CA TYR A 315 -25.54 5.32 -13.42
C TYR A 315 -24.42 4.42 -13.96
N LEU A 316 -23.16 4.74 -13.71
CA LEU A 316 -22.01 3.94 -14.15
C LEU A 316 -21.93 2.56 -13.47
N LYS A 317 -22.51 2.43 -12.27
CA LYS A 317 -22.56 1.18 -11.51
C LYS A 317 -23.65 0.22 -11.97
N SER A 318 -24.64 0.70 -12.72
CA SER A 318 -25.72 -0.15 -13.25
C SER A 318 -25.16 -1.15 -14.27
N ASP A 319 -25.61 -2.40 -14.19
CA ASP A 319 -25.23 -3.46 -15.13
C ASP A 319 -25.54 -3.07 -16.59
N ASP A 320 -26.65 -2.36 -16.81
CA ASP A 320 -27.08 -1.84 -18.12
C ASP A 320 -26.06 -0.87 -18.75
N ASN A 321 -25.24 -0.22 -17.93
CA ASN A 321 -24.27 0.80 -18.34
C ASN A 321 -22.82 0.33 -18.19
N SER A 322 -22.59 -0.95 -17.87
CA SER A 322 -21.26 -1.54 -17.69
C SER A 322 -20.32 -1.33 -18.88
N THR A 323 -20.87 -1.30 -20.11
CA THR A 323 -20.10 -1.01 -21.33
C THR A 323 -19.49 0.39 -21.30
N MET A 324 -20.29 1.41 -20.95
CA MET A 324 -19.81 2.79 -20.83
C MET A 324 -18.77 2.91 -19.71
N TYR A 325 -19.03 2.30 -18.55
CA TYR A 325 -18.07 2.28 -17.44
C TYR A 325 -16.71 1.69 -17.86
N ASN A 326 -16.73 0.53 -18.52
CA ASN A 326 -15.50 -0.14 -18.96
C ASN A 326 -14.73 0.68 -19.99
N GLU A 327 -15.42 1.35 -20.92
CA GLU A 327 -14.79 2.25 -21.89
C GLU A 327 -14.12 3.45 -21.21
N ILE A 328 -14.83 4.13 -20.31
CA ILE A 328 -14.29 5.26 -19.53
C ILE A 328 -13.10 4.78 -18.69
N ARG A 329 -13.24 3.66 -18.00
CA ARG A 329 -12.18 3.07 -17.16
C ARG A 329 -10.92 2.78 -17.99
N ALA A 330 -11.07 2.21 -19.19
CA ALA A 330 -9.94 1.94 -20.07
C ALA A 330 -9.24 3.24 -20.50
N LYS A 331 -10.01 4.27 -20.91
CA LYS A 331 -9.47 5.60 -21.25
C LYS A 331 -8.76 6.26 -20.07
N VAL A 332 -9.31 6.14 -18.87
CA VAL A 332 -8.68 6.65 -17.64
C VAL A 332 -7.34 5.97 -17.43
N ILE A 333 -7.29 4.62 -17.42
CA ILE A 333 -6.08 3.82 -17.22
C ILE A 333 -4.99 4.18 -18.24
N ASP A 334 -5.37 4.36 -19.50
CA ASP A 334 -4.48 4.73 -20.59
C ASP A 334 -3.89 6.14 -20.39
N MET A 335 -4.75 7.14 -20.13
CA MET A 335 -4.30 8.52 -19.90
C MET A 335 -3.40 8.68 -18.69
N VAL A 336 -3.57 7.86 -17.65
CA VAL A 336 -2.69 7.88 -16.47
C VAL A 336 -1.44 7.01 -16.62
N GLY A 337 -1.26 6.35 -17.78
CA GLY A 337 -0.09 5.55 -18.11
C GLY A 337 0.02 4.25 -17.31
N LEU A 338 -1.11 3.63 -16.96
CA LEU A 338 -1.16 2.41 -16.13
C LEU A 338 -1.62 1.16 -16.89
N THR A 339 -1.76 1.21 -18.23
CA THR A 339 -2.26 0.13 -19.08
C THR A 339 -1.53 -1.20 -18.82
N GLU A 340 -0.21 -1.23 -18.99
CA GLU A 340 0.60 -2.45 -18.81
C GLU A 340 0.45 -3.06 -17.40
N ILE A 341 0.29 -2.20 -16.39
CA ILE A 341 0.17 -2.64 -14.99
C ILE A 341 -1.19 -3.27 -14.74
N TYR A 342 -2.26 -2.67 -15.27
CA TYR A 342 -3.62 -3.17 -15.09
C TYR A 342 -3.93 -4.40 -15.97
N GLU A 343 -3.31 -4.53 -17.13
CA GLU A 343 -3.36 -5.76 -17.95
C GLU A 343 -2.73 -6.95 -17.23
N GLN A 344 -1.63 -6.74 -16.48
CA GLN A 344 -1.00 -7.79 -15.66
C GLN A 344 -1.80 -8.15 -14.40
N ASN A 345 -2.77 -7.33 -14.00
CA ASN A 345 -3.62 -7.53 -12.82
C ASN A 345 -5.02 -8.10 -13.17
N SER A 346 -5.34 -8.28 -14.46
CA SER A 346 -6.65 -8.75 -14.96
C SER A 346 -6.67 -10.26 -15.21
#